data_AF-A0A654AH75-F1
#
_entry.id   AF-A0A654AH75-F1
#
_cell.length_a   1.000
_cell.length_b   1.000
_cell.length_c   1.000
_cell.angle_alpha   90.00
_cell.angle_beta   90.00
_cell.angle_gamma   90.00
#
_symmetry.space_group_name_H-M   'P 1'
#
loop_
_entity.id
_entity.type
_entity.pdbx_description
1 polymer ?
#
loop_
_entity_poly.entity_id
_entity_poly.type
_entity_poly.pdbx_seq_one_letter_code
_entity_poly.pdbx_strand_id
1 'polypeptide(L)'
;MKNVELLAAAEAISIAEGIDQWHGLMKLLLQHLSVLPIPSEIQSPLRIAEAYWRGDSAVSADDLESAKSETWDYLHLFPRGADLKTPEGRTARALLCVLEPDGDIEMRSMTADWFAAMIWNEA
;
A
#
# COMPACT_ATOMS: atom_id res chain seq x y z
N MET A 1 13.09 -1.78 8.13
CA MET A 1 13.20 -3.02 7.32
C MET A 1 13.69 -2.63 5.94
N LYS A 2 14.57 -3.43 5.34
CA LYS A 2 15.16 -3.14 4.02
C LYS A 2 14.29 -3.74 2.91
N ASN A 3 14.36 -3.16 1.70
CA ASN A 3 13.65 -3.66 0.51
C ASN A 3 13.79 -5.18 0.30
N VAL A 4 15.03 -5.69 0.42
CA VAL A 4 15.32 -7.13 0.25
C VAL A 4 14.55 -8.00 1.25
N GLU A 5 14.38 -7.53 2.49
CA GLU A 5 13.62 -8.25 3.53
C GLU A 5 12.12 -8.25 3.22
N LEU A 6 11.60 -7.11 2.74
CA LEU A 6 10.21 -6.99 2.26
C LEU A 6 9.93 -7.95 1.11
N LEU A 7 10.77 -7.94 0.07
CA LEU A 7 10.56 -8.79 -1.11
C LEU A 7 10.64 -10.28 -0.77
N ALA A 8 11.57 -10.68 0.11
CA ALA A 8 11.69 -12.05 0.57
C ALA A 8 10.45 -12.49 1.38
N ALA A 9 9.93 -11.63 2.26
CA ALA A 9 8.71 -11.91 3.00
C ALA A 9 7.47 -11.99 2.10
N ALA A 10 7.37 -11.12 1.08
CA ALA A 10 6.30 -11.14 0.09
C ALA A 10 6.33 -12.42 -0.76
N GLU A 11 7.53 -12.86 -1.14
CA GLU A 11 7.72 -14.14 -1.84
C GLU A 11 7.28 -15.33 -0.99
N ALA A 12 7.59 -15.32 0.32
CA ALA A 12 7.13 -16.37 1.23
C ALA A 12 5.59 -16.45 1.29
N ILE A 13 4.89 -15.31 1.32
CA ILE A 13 3.42 -15.26 1.25
C ILE A 13 2.92 -15.81 -0.09
N SER A 14 3.54 -15.40 -1.19
CA SER A 14 3.17 -15.83 -2.54
C SER A 14 3.23 -17.36 -2.66
N ILE A 15 4.32 -17.97 -2.20
CA ILE A 15 4.52 -19.42 -2.20
C ILE A 15 3.52 -20.12 -1.27
N ALA A 16 3.33 -19.61 -0.06
CA ALA A 16 2.47 -20.23 0.94
C ALA A 16 1.00 -20.26 0.53
N GLU A 17 0.54 -19.23 -0.20
CA GLU A 17 -0.86 -19.08 -0.60
C GLU A 17 -1.13 -19.45 -2.06
N GLY A 18 -0.09 -19.72 -2.86
CA GLY A 18 -0.25 -20.05 -4.28
C GLY A 18 -0.75 -18.88 -5.12
N ILE A 19 -0.38 -17.65 -4.75
CA ILE A 19 -0.72 -16.40 -5.45
C ILE A 19 0.52 -15.84 -6.17
N ASP A 20 0.32 -14.92 -7.11
CA ASP A 20 1.46 -14.27 -7.76
C ASP A 20 2.22 -13.31 -6.82
N GLN A 21 3.42 -12.95 -7.26
CA GLN A 21 4.36 -12.15 -6.47
C GLN A 21 3.89 -10.72 -6.21
N TRP A 22 3.02 -10.17 -7.07
CA TRP A 22 2.44 -8.85 -6.86
C TRP A 22 1.41 -8.92 -5.73
N HIS A 23 0.45 -9.85 -5.82
CA HIS A 23 -0.52 -10.09 -4.75
C HIS A 23 0.16 -10.37 -3.40
N GLY A 24 1.21 -11.20 -3.38
CA GLY A 24 1.98 -11.46 -2.16
C GLY A 24 2.61 -10.20 -1.56
N LEU A 25 3.13 -9.29 -2.39
CA LEU A 25 3.63 -7.99 -1.92
C LEU A 25 2.49 -7.15 -1.34
N MET A 26 1.38 -7.00 -2.05
CA MET A 26 0.25 -6.16 -1.61
C MET A 26 -0.30 -6.62 -0.26
N LYS A 27 -0.44 -7.93 -0.05
CA LYS A 27 -0.86 -8.50 1.24
C LYS A 27 0.14 -8.18 2.36
N LEU A 28 1.45 -8.29 2.11
CA LEU A 28 2.48 -7.93 3.10
C LEU A 28 2.42 -6.44 3.47
N LEU A 29 2.34 -5.57 2.47
CA LEU A 29 2.30 -4.12 2.68
C LEU A 29 1.04 -3.72 3.48
N LEU A 30 -0.11 -4.33 3.17
CA LEU A 30 -1.34 -4.16 3.95
C LEU A 30 -1.21 -4.60 5.40
N GLN A 31 -0.55 -5.72 5.68
CA GLN A 31 -0.30 -6.16 7.06
C GLN A 31 0.46 -5.08 7.83
N HIS A 32 1.46 -4.45 7.22
CA HIS A 32 2.19 -3.34 7.82
C HIS A 32 1.34 -2.08 7.98
N LEU A 33 0.51 -1.72 7.00
CA LEU A 33 -0.39 -0.56 7.13
C LEU A 33 -1.42 -0.75 8.24
N SER A 34 -1.99 -1.95 8.40
CA SER A 34 -3.09 -2.24 9.33
C SER A 34 -2.75 -2.00 10.81
N VAL A 35 -1.47 -1.93 11.16
CA VAL A 35 -0.99 -1.69 12.53
C VAL A 35 -0.57 -0.23 12.78
N LEU A 36 -0.62 0.63 11.77
CA LEU A 36 -0.31 2.05 11.88
C LEU A 36 -1.55 2.86 12.29
N PRO A 37 -1.37 4.04 12.90
CA PRO A 37 -2.46 4.99 13.05
C PRO A 37 -2.96 5.47 11.68
N ILE A 38 -4.18 5.07 11.31
CA ILE A 38 -4.79 5.43 10.02
C ILE A 38 -5.72 6.64 10.19
N PRO A 39 -5.47 7.77 9.49
CA PRO A 39 -6.39 8.91 9.45
C PRO A 39 -7.79 8.48 9.00
N SER A 40 -8.83 9.05 9.64
CA SER A 40 -10.23 8.70 9.37
C SER A 40 -10.63 8.82 7.90
N GLU A 41 -10.05 9.80 7.21
CA GLU A 41 -10.29 10.17 5.83
C GLU A 41 -9.86 9.09 4.85
N ILE A 42 -8.85 8.28 5.20
CA ILE A 42 -8.32 7.21 4.35
C ILE A 42 -8.65 5.81 4.87
N GLN A 43 -9.49 5.68 5.91
CA GLN A 43 -9.92 4.38 6.41
C GLN A 43 -10.76 3.61 5.38
N SER A 44 -11.59 4.30 4.60
CA SER A 44 -12.40 3.66 3.55
C SER A 44 -11.51 3.10 2.44
N PRO A 45 -10.58 3.87 1.84
CA PRO A 45 -9.57 3.35 0.92
C PRO A 45 -8.79 2.15 1.44
N LEU A 46 -8.35 2.16 2.72
CA LEU A 46 -7.67 1.02 3.31
C LEU A 46 -8.55 -0.25 3.34
N ARG A 47 -9.82 -0.13 3.74
CA ARG A 47 -10.75 -1.28 3.77
C ARG A 47 -11.01 -1.84 2.38
N ILE A 48 -11.09 -0.98 1.37
CA ILE A 48 -11.25 -1.40 -0.03
C ILE A 48 -10.04 -2.22 -0.46
N ALA A 49 -8.82 -1.74 -0.19
CA ALA A 49 -7.60 -2.48 -0.46
C ALA A 49 -7.58 -3.84 0.27
N GLU A 50 -7.91 -3.86 1.57
CA GLU A 50 -7.96 -5.10 2.35
C GLU A 50 -8.96 -6.12 1.78
N ALA A 51 -10.14 -5.67 1.33
CA ALA A 51 -11.15 -6.53 0.75
C ALA A 51 -10.71 -7.08 -0.62
N TYR A 52 -10.19 -6.22 -1.50
CA TYR A 52 -9.70 -6.61 -2.81
C TYR A 52 -8.60 -7.67 -2.72
N TRP A 53 -7.55 -7.43 -1.93
CA TRP A 53 -6.42 -8.36 -1.80
C TRP A 53 -6.72 -9.61 -0.97
N ARG A 54 -7.88 -9.70 -0.33
CA ARG A 54 -8.42 -10.93 0.27
C ARG A 54 -9.26 -11.75 -0.72
N GLY A 55 -9.50 -11.24 -1.93
CA GLY A 55 -10.31 -11.90 -2.94
C GLY A 55 -11.81 -11.76 -2.70
N ASP A 56 -12.25 -10.67 -2.06
CA ASP A 56 -13.68 -10.37 -1.96
C ASP A 56 -14.24 -10.03 -3.35
N SER A 57 -15.11 -10.89 -3.87
CA SER A 57 -15.74 -10.72 -5.18
C SER A 57 -16.63 -9.47 -5.32
N ALA A 58 -16.98 -8.82 -4.20
CA ALA A 58 -17.74 -7.58 -4.20
C ALA A 58 -16.88 -6.34 -4.51
N VAL A 59 -15.55 -6.47 -4.51
CA VAL A 59 -14.61 -5.38 -4.77
C VAL A 59 -13.82 -5.66 -6.05
N SER A 60 -13.72 -4.67 -6.90
CA SER A 60 -13.11 -4.72 -8.23
C SER A 60 -11.87 -3.81 -8.31
N ALA A 61 -11.14 -3.91 -9.43
CA ALA A 61 -10.02 -3.01 -9.69
C ALA A 61 -10.47 -1.54 -9.83
N ASP A 62 -11.70 -1.29 -10.30
CA ASP A 62 -12.28 0.05 -10.38
C ASP A 62 -12.51 0.67 -8.99
N ASP A 63 -12.80 -0.17 -7.99
CA ASP A 63 -12.92 0.26 -6.60
C ASP A 63 -11.55 0.65 -6.03
N LEU A 64 -10.47 -0.07 -6.40
CA LEU A 64 -9.10 0.33 -6.06
C LEU A 64 -8.73 1.69 -6.66
N GLU A 65 -9.05 1.93 -7.93
CA GLU A 65 -8.77 3.21 -8.59
C GLU A 65 -9.58 4.35 -7.95
N SER A 66 -10.82 4.08 -7.56
CA SER A 66 -11.64 5.05 -6.81
C SER A 66 -11.03 5.37 -5.44
N ALA A 67 -10.61 4.35 -4.68
CA ALA A 67 -9.91 4.49 -3.41
C ALA A 67 -8.57 5.23 -3.55
N LYS A 68 -7.87 5.04 -4.66
CA LYS A 68 -6.64 5.76 -5.02
C LYS A 68 -6.91 7.24 -5.21
N SER A 69 -7.97 7.59 -5.93
CA SER A 69 -8.40 8.99 -6.09
C SER A 69 -8.74 9.62 -4.74
N GLU A 70 -9.51 8.95 -3.89
CA GLU A 70 -9.83 9.44 -2.53
C GLU A 70 -8.57 9.67 -1.69
N THR A 71 -7.59 8.76 -1.79
CA THR A 71 -6.31 8.89 -1.08
C THR A 71 -5.51 10.09 -1.60
N TRP A 72 -5.54 10.36 -2.91
CA TRP A 72 -4.95 11.58 -3.48
C TRP A 72 -5.64 12.84 -3.00
N ASP A 73 -6.97 12.86 -2.93
CA ASP A 73 -7.73 14.01 -2.41
C ASP A 73 -7.33 14.34 -0.96
N TYR A 74 -7.14 13.32 -0.12
CA TYR A 74 -6.58 13.52 1.22
C TYR A 74 -5.16 14.11 1.19
N LEU A 75 -4.28 13.61 0.32
CA LEU A 75 -2.92 14.12 0.15
C LEU A 75 -2.89 15.58 -0.32
N HIS A 76 -3.89 16.04 -1.08
CA HIS A 76 -4.01 17.44 -1.50
C HIS A 76 -4.29 18.42 -0.36
N LEU A 77 -4.69 17.94 0.83
CA LEU A 77 -4.84 18.77 2.03
C LEU A 77 -3.50 19.23 2.60
N PHE A 78 -2.41 18.54 2.24
CA PHE A 78 -1.07 18.87 2.70
C PHE A 78 -0.44 19.92 1.77
N PRO A 79 0.07 21.05 2.30
CA PRO A 79 0.89 21.97 1.52
C PRO A 79 2.09 21.25 0.91
N ARG A 80 2.57 21.71 -0.26
CA ARG A 80 3.61 21.03 -1.06
C ARG A 80 4.72 20.38 -0.22
N GLY A 81 4.75 19.04 -0.23
CA GLY A 81 5.79 18.23 0.40
C GLY A 81 5.64 18.06 1.92
N ALA A 82 4.61 18.63 2.55
CA ALA A 82 4.30 18.42 3.97
C ALA A 82 3.77 17.00 4.24
N ASP A 83 3.16 16.37 3.23
CA ASP A 83 2.74 14.98 3.26
C ASP A 83 3.92 14.03 3.50
N LEU A 84 5.11 14.35 2.98
CA LEU A 84 6.33 13.55 3.19
C LEU A 84 6.95 13.71 4.59
N LYS A 85 6.50 14.71 5.36
CA LYS A 85 7.08 15.10 6.66
C LYS A 85 6.17 14.77 7.85
N THR A 86 4.95 14.32 7.60
CA THR A 86 3.96 14.00 8.62
C THR A 86 3.67 12.50 8.62
N PRO A 87 3.47 11.86 9.78
CA PRO A 87 3.09 10.45 9.83
C PRO A 87 1.84 10.14 9.00
N GLU A 88 0.85 11.03 9.01
CA GLU A 88 -0.41 10.87 8.31
C GLU A 88 -0.24 10.93 6.79
N GLY A 89 0.48 11.94 6.28
CA GLY A 89 0.76 12.06 4.86
C GLY A 89 1.63 10.90 4.34
N ARG A 90 2.61 10.46 5.12
CA ARG A 90 3.45 9.30 4.78
C ARG A 90 2.65 8.00 4.76
N THR A 91 1.72 7.83 5.70
CA THR A 91 0.81 6.68 5.72
C THR A 91 -0.10 6.68 4.50
N ALA A 92 -0.67 7.83 4.12
CA ALA A 92 -1.45 7.96 2.89
C ALA A 92 -0.61 7.67 1.63
N ARG A 93 0.64 8.12 1.58
CA ARG A 93 1.57 7.79 0.47
C ARG A 93 1.88 6.30 0.39
N ALA A 94 2.02 5.63 1.54
CA ALA A 94 2.24 4.20 1.60
C ALA A 94 0.96 3.42 1.19
N LEU A 95 -0.22 3.95 1.51
CA LEU A 95 -1.50 3.36 1.08
C LEU A 95 -1.64 3.33 -0.44
N LEU A 96 -1.15 4.36 -1.15
CA LEU A 96 -1.16 4.35 -2.62
C LEU A 96 -0.45 3.13 -3.22
N CYS A 97 0.56 2.58 -2.55
CA CYS A 97 1.26 1.36 -3.02
C CYS A 97 0.34 0.15 -3.13
N VAL A 98 -0.65 0.02 -2.24
CA VAL A 98 -1.56 -1.13 -2.19
C VAL A 98 -2.88 -0.89 -2.93
N LEU A 99 -2.98 0.25 -3.61
CA LEU A 99 -4.12 0.61 -4.46
C LEU A 99 -3.80 0.44 -5.96
N GLU A 100 -2.62 -0.09 -6.28
CA GLU A 100 -2.23 -0.43 -7.65
C GLU A 100 -2.65 -1.88 -7.97
N PRO A 101 -3.59 -2.10 -8.91
CA PRO A 101 -4.21 -3.41 -9.13
C PRO A 101 -3.26 -4.44 -9.76
N ASP A 102 -2.21 -3.99 -10.45
CA ASP A 102 -1.23 -4.83 -11.10
C ASP A 102 0.18 -4.22 -11.03
N GLY A 103 1.18 -5.07 -11.25
CA GLY A 103 2.57 -4.63 -11.32
C GLY A 103 3.51 -5.75 -11.74
N ASP A 104 4.52 -5.38 -12.52
CA ASP A 104 5.56 -6.29 -12.97
C ASP A 104 6.72 -6.40 -11.95
N ILE A 105 7.80 -7.07 -12.36
CA ILE A 105 8.98 -7.29 -11.51
C ILE A 105 9.64 -5.96 -11.10
N GLU A 106 9.71 -4.99 -12.02
CA GLU A 106 10.33 -3.69 -11.75
C GLU A 106 9.45 -2.88 -10.80
N MET A 107 8.15 -2.80 -11.10
CA MET A 107 7.17 -2.16 -10.23
C MET A 107 7.18 -2.77 -8.82
N ARG A 108 7.30 -4.10 -8.70
CA ARG A 108 7.37 -4.77 -7.39
C ARG A 108 8.54 -4.27 -6.55
N SER A 109 9.73 -4.14 -7.15
CA SER A 109 10.91 -3.61 -6.46
C SER A 109 10.72 -2.14 -6.07
N MET A 110 10.23 -1.31 -6.99
CA MET A 110 10.02 0.11 -6.77
C MET A 110 8.96 0.40 -5.70
N THR A 111 7.85 -0.35 -5.71
CA THR A 111 6.79 -0.26 -4.71
C THR A 111 7.31 -0.62 -3.33
N ALA A 112 8.10 -1.70 -3.21
CA ALA A 112 8.71 -2.08 -1.93
C ALA A 112 9.68 -1.00 -1.41
N ASP A 113 10.48 -0.38 -2.29
CA ASP A 113 11.37 0.75 -1.94
C ASP A 113 10.58 1.96 -1.47
N TRP A 114 9.56 2.35 -2.22
CA TRP A 114 8.74 3.52 -1.90
C TRP A 114 7.99 3.33 -0.59
N PHE A 115 7.35 2.18 -0.40
CA PHE A 115 6.66 1.85 0.85
C PHE A 115 7.61 1.91 2.04
N ALA A 116 8.79 1.27 1.93
CA ALA A 116 9.79 1.29 2.98
C ALA A 116 10.26 2.72 3.30
N ALA A 117 10.42 3.55 2.27
CA ALA A 117 10.79 4.96 2.45
C ALA A 117 9.72 5.74 3.22
N MET A 118 8.43 5.49 2.96
CA MET A 118 7.32 6.17 3.64
C MET A 118 7.15 5.69 5.09
N ILE A 119 7.31 4.39 5.37
CA ILE A 119 7.00 3.85 6.70
C ILE A 119 8.21 3.81 7.64
N TRP A 120 9.43 3.56 7.16
CA TRP A 120 10.59 3.30 8.03
C TRP A 120 11.75 4.28 7.89
N ASN A 121 11.88 4.97 6.75
CA ASN A 121 12.94 5.96 6.59
C ASN A 121 12.41 7.34 6.99
N GLU A 122 12.33 7.60 8.29
CA GLU A 122 12.19 8.97 8.79
C GLU A 122 13.44 9.76 8.39
N ALA A 123 13.24 10.87 7.68
CA ALA A 123 14.29 11.82 7.34
C ALA A 123 14.34 12.91 8.40
#